data_AF-A0A8F9TTZ3-F1
#
_entry.id   AF-A0A8F9TTZ3-F1
#
_cell.length_a   1.000
_cell.length_b   1.000
_cell.length_c   1.000
_cell.angle_alpha   90.00
_cell.angle_beta   90.00
_cell.angle_gamma   90.00
#
_symmetry.space_group_name_H-M   'P 1'
#
loop_
_entity.id
_entity.type
_entity.pdbx_description
1 polymer ?
#
loop_
_entity_poly.entity_id
_entity_poly.type
_entity_poly.pdbx_seq_one_letter_code
_entity_poly.pdbx_strand_id
1 'polypeptide(L)'
;MDEIEDENPPAPPPSSLSKTPSWITLGFVLGAAFMWFLPPREIVKEPPAPPPAPVVRPPPADIALIEAVFDEWGKYASWDNDRTEVALWEPTTRSYAHCFEVRRVAGDVYFRSIPALTQPLLTHGVPPGSPLAFTETEASRREWLKESTDESWRALSEAARQSMQGSGGARKP
;
A
#
# COMPACT_ATOMS: atom_id res chain seq x y z
N MET A 1 -16.31 -84.16 -29.02
CA MET A 1 -15.14 -83.73 -28.25
C MET A 1 -15.01 -82.24 -28.49
N ASP A 2 -14.99 -81.50 -27.37
CA ASP A 2 -14.47 -80.14 -27.20
C ASP A 2 -15.12 -79.00 -28.01
N GLU A 3 -15.77 -78.08 -27.30
CA GLU A 3 -15.34 -76.66 -27.23
C GLU A 3 -16.23 -75.85 -26.27
N ILE A 4 -15.71 -75.74 -25.03
CA ILE A 4 -15.46 -74.52 -24.22
C ILE A 4 -16.60 -73.50 -23.99
N GLU A 5 -16.82 -73.29 -22.69
CA GLU A 5 -17.60 -72.27 -21.99
C GLU A 5 -17.37 -70.84 -22.49
N ASP A 6 -18.44 -70.03 -22.54
CA ASP A 6 -18.33 -68.56 -22.50
C ASP A 6 -19.29 -68.03 -21.43
N GLU A 7 -18.80 -68.09 -20.19
CA GLU A 7 -19.36 -67.43 -19.03
C GLU A 7 -18.98 -65.95 -19.10
N ASN A 8 -19.91 -65.12 -19.58
CA ASN A 8 -19.74 -63.67 -19.60
C ASN A 8 -20.32 -63.05 -18.31
N PRO A 9 -19.50 -62.61 -17.33
CA PRO A 9 -20.02 -61.94 -16.15
C PRO A 9 -20.53 -60.53 -16.50
N PRO A 10 -21.60 -60.05 -15.84
CA PRO A 10 -22.12 -58.71 -16.10
C PRO A 10 -21.08 -57.63 -15.76
N ALA A 11 -20.92 -56.67 -16.67
CA ALA A 11 -20.01 -55.53 -16.53
C ALA A 11 -20.29 -54.74 -15.23
N PRO A 12 -19.25 -54.27 -14.51
CA PRO A 12 -19.44 -53.43 -13.33
C PRO A 12 -19.99 -52.04 -13.70
N PRO A 13 -20.83 -51.42 -12.86
CA PRO A 13 -21.37 -50.08 -13.11
C PRO A 13 -20.27 -49.01 -13.08
N PRO A 14 -20.44 -47.89 -13.81
CA PRO A 14 -19.44 -46.83 -13.89
C PRO A 14 -19.17 -46.24 -12.52
N SER A 15 -17.89 -46.23 -12.14
CA SER A 15 -17.36 -45.68 -10.90
C SER A 15 -17.85 -44.25 -10.68
N SER A 16 -18.43 -44.01 -9.51
CA SER A 16 -18.80 -42.70 -9.00
C SER A 16 -17.63 -41.71 -9.11
N LEU A 17 -17.85 -40.64 -9.87
CA LEU A 17 -17.00 -39.46 -9.92
C LEU A 17 -16.73 -38.97 -8.50
N SER A 18 -15.50 -39.16 -8.02
CA SER A 18 -14.99 -38.51 -6.82
C SER A 18 -14.93 -37.00 -7.08
N LYS A 19 -16.06 -36.33 -6.87
CA LYS A 19 -16.15 -34.86 -6.75
C LYS A 19 -15.51 -34.43 -5.42
N THR A 20 -14.21 -34.67 -5.28
CA THR A 20 -13.41 -33.79 -4.45
C THR A 20 -13.10 -32.59 -5.33
N PRO A 21 -13.64 -31.40 -5.05
CA PRO A 21 -13.33 -30.22 -5.83
C PRO A 21 -11.82 -30.03 -5.75
N SER A 22 -11.15 -30.13 -6.91
CA SER A 22 -9.71 -29.91 -7.01
C SER A 22 -9.42 -28.53 -6.40
N TRP A 23 -8.47 -28.46 -5.46
CA TRP A 23 -8.11 -27.19 -4.82
C TRP A 23 -7.73 -26.10 -5.85
N ILE A 24 -7.31 -26.55 -7.04
CA ILE A 24 -7.03 -25.72 -8.21
C ILE A 24 -8.29 -25.04 -8.73
N THR A 25 -9.43 -25.73 -8.83
CA THR A 25 -10.68 -25.11 -9.30
C THR A 25 -11.22 -24.11 -8.28
N LEU A 26 -11.06 -24.36 -6.98
CA LEU A 26 -11.40 -23.39 -5.94
C LEU A 26 -10.52 -22.13 -6.04
N GLY A 27 -9.20 -22.31 -6.17
CA GLY A 27 -8.26 -21.20 -6.34
C GLY A 27 -8.53 -20.38 -7.60
N PHE A 28 -8.87 -21.05 -8.71
CA PHE A 28 -9.21 -20.39 -9.96
C PHE A 28 -10.51 -19.58 -9.87
N VAL A 29 -11.57 -20.16 -9.30
CA VAL A 29 -12.85 -19.46 -9.12
C VAL A 29 -12.69 -18.26 -8.19
N LEU A 30 -11.91 -18.40 -7.12
CA LEU A 30 -11.62 -17.30 -6.20
C LEU A 30 -10.81 -16.18 -6.88
N GLY A 31 -9.78 -16.54 -7.66
CA GLY A 31 -8.98 -15.58 -8.43
C GLY A 31 -9.80 -14.84 -9.50
N ALA A 32 -10.66 -15.55 -10.22
CA ALA A 32 -11.54 -14.96 -11.22
C ALA A 32 -12.57 -14.00 -10.60
N ALA A 33 -13.16 -14.37 -9.46
CA ALA A 33 -14.06 -13.50 -8.71
C ALA A 33 -13.35 -12.24 -8.22
N PHE A 34 -12.10 -12.37 -7.76
CA PHE A 34 -11.28 -11.23 -7.32
C PHE A 34 -10.96 -10.28 -8.49
N MET A 35 -10.62 -10.84 -9.66
CA MET A 35 -10.39 -10.07 -10.88
C MET A 35 -11.66 -9.34 -11.37
N TRP A 36 -12.84 -9.93 -11.15
CA TRP A 36 -14.12 -9.32 -11.50
C TRP A 36 -14.54 -8.19 -10.56
N PHE A 37 -14.17 -8.28 -9.27
CA PHE A 37 -14.47 -7.24 -8.28
C PHE A 37 -13.48 -6.07 -8.30
N LEU A 38 -12.38 -6.17 -9.04
CA LEU A 38 -11.45 -5.07 -9.21
C LEU A 38 -12.11 -3.97 -10.06
N PRO A 39 -12.18 -2.72 -9.56
CA PRO A 39 -12.67 -1.61 -10.35
C PRO A 39 -11.82 -1.48 -11.63
N PRO A 40 -12.42 -1.09 -12.77
CA PRO A 40 -11.68 -0.91 -14.01
C PRO A 40 -10.46 -0.04 -13.75
N ARG A 41 -9.26 -0.59 -14.01
CA ARG A 41 -8.06 0.25 -14.07
C ARG A 41 -8.28 1.21 -15.22
N GLU A 42 -8.47 2.49 -14.89
CA GLU A 42 -8.26 3.55 -15.85
C GLU A 42 -6.84 3.36 -16.39
N ILE A 43 -6.74 2.94 -17.65
CA ILE A 43 -5.50 3.06 -18.39
C ILE A 43 -5.29 4.56 -18.48
N VAL A 44 -4.45 5.09 -17.58
CA VAL A 44 -3.98 6.46 -17.66
C VAL A 44 -3.27 6.55 -19.00
N LYS A 45 -3.99 7.06 -19.99
CA LYS A 45 -3.45 7.44 -21.28
C LYS A 45 -2.36 8.45 -20.95
N GLU A 46 -1.10 8.04 -21.08
CA GLU A 46 0.04 8.88 -20.72
C GLU A 46 -0.15 10.23 -21.42
N PRO A 47 -0.38 11.32 -20.66
CA PRO A 47 -0.59 12.62 -21.25
C PRO A 47 0.65 12.99 -22.06
N PRO A 48 0.51 13.67 -23.21
CA PRO A 48 1.67 14.25 -23.88
C PRO A 48 2.48 15.06 -22.86
N ALA A 49 3.81 14.93 -22.91
CA ALA A 49 4.72 15.55 -21.97
C ALA A 49 4.30 17.00 -21.71
N PRO A 50 4.03 17.39 -20.44
CA PRO A 50 3.54 18.73 -20.16
C PRO A 50 4.59 19.75 -20.61
N PRO A 51 4.16 20.91 -21.15
CA PRO A 51 5.08 22.02 -21.37
C PRO A 51 5.82 22.33 -20.06
N PRO A 52 7.06 22.86 -20.11
CA PRO A 52 7.83 23.18 -18.91
C PRO A 52 6.94 23.98 -17.95
N ALA A 53 6.72 23.42 -16.76
CA ALA A 53 5.81 23.99 -15.79
C ALA A 53 6.22 25.45 -15.54
N PRO A 54 5.26 26.41 -15.56
CA PRO A 54 5.58 27.77 -15.20
C PRO A 54 6.23 27.75 -13.82
N VAL A 55 7.33 28.50 -13.67
CA VAL A 55 7.98 28.70 -12.37
C VAL A 55 6.94 29.39 -11.48
N VAL A 56 6.25 28.60 -10.66
CA VAL A 56 5.32 29.11 -9.65
C VAL A 56 6.20 29.80 -8.62
N ARG A 57 6.29 31.12 -8.72
CA ARG A 57 6.80 31.93 -7.61
C ARG A 57 5.66 32.05 -6.62
N PRO A 58 5.75 31.43 -5.44
CA PRO A 58 4.73 31.64 -4.45
C PRO A 58 4.75 33.12 -4.05
N PRO A 59 3.60 33.66 -3.64
CA PRO A 59 3.55 34.93 -2.91
C PRO A 59 4.61 34.94 -1.79
N PRO A 60 5.34 36.04 -1.59
CA PRO A 60 6.27 36.19 -0.47
C PRO A 60 5.62 35.93 0.90
N ALA A 61 4.30 36.15 1.02
CA ALA A 61 3.52 35.84 2.21
C ALA A 61 3.57 34.35 2.59
N ASP A 62 3.64 33.45 1.61
CA ASP A 62 3.62 32.01 1.85
C ASP A 62 4.97 31.53 2.39
N ILE A 63 6.07 32.22 2.04
CA ILE A 63 7.42 31.93 2.57
C ILE A 63 7.50 32.27 4.07
N ALA A 64 7.03 33.46 4.46
CA ALA A 64 6.99 33.84 5.88
C ALA A 64 6.07 32.92 6.69
N LEU A 65 4.95 32.49 6.10
CA LEU A 65 4.03 31.56 6.74
C LEU A 65 4.64 30.17 6.90
N ILE A 66 5.27 29.61 5.86
CA ILE A 66 5.92 28.30 5.99
C ILE A 66 7.07 28.35 6.99
N GLU A 67 7.84 29.43 7.06
CA GLU A 67 8.90 29.61 8.07
C GLU A 67 8.33 29.49 9.49
N ALA A 68 7.27 30.24 9.80
CA ALA A 68 6.64 30.21 11.12
C ALA A 68 6.01 28.85 11.45
N VAL A 69 5.31 28.25 10.49
CA VAL A 69 4.68 26.93 10.69
C VAL A 69 5.74 25.83 10.84
N PHE A 70 6.83 25.91 10.07
CA PHE A 70 7.90 24.92 10.12
C PHE A 70 8.73 25.02 11.40
N ASP A 71 8.83 26.19 12.03
CA ASP A 71 9.47 26.32 13.35
C ASP A 71 8.74 25.48 14.42
N GLU A 72 7.40 25.48 14.39
CA GLU A 72 6.59 24.72 15.34
C GLU A 72 6.46 23.22 14.98
N TRP A 73 6.29 22.91 13.68
CA TRP A 73 5.95 21.57 13.20
C TRP A 73 7.11 20.80 12.58
N GLY A 74 8.23 21.46 12.29
CA GLY A 74 9.38 20.89 11.57
C GLY A 74 10.07 19.72 12.28
N LYS A 75 9.76 19.48 13.56
CA LYS A 75 10.22 18.29 14.31
C LYS A 75 9.75 16.96 13.73
N TYR A 76 8.68 16.96 12.91
CA TYR A 76 8.18 15.76 12.23
C TYR A 76 8.80 15.54 10.84
N ALA A 77 9.64 16.47 10.37
CA ALA A 77 10.25 16.36 9.06
C ALA A 77 11.30 15.24 9.03
N SER A 78 11.24 14.41 7.99
CA SER A 78 12.24 13.39 7.70
C SER A 78 13.30 13.97 6.77
N TRP A 79 14.56 13.90 7.17
CA TRP A 79 15.66 14.54 6.44
C TRP A 79 16.48 13.51 5.67
N ASP A 80 16.75 13.80 4.40
CA ASP A 80 17.73 13.10 3.58
C ASP A 80 18.70 14.12 2.99
N ASN A 81 20.01 13.95 3.24
CA ASN A 81 21.04 14.87 2.76
C ASN A 81 20.74 16.35 3.05
N ASP A 82 20.32 16.65 4.28
CA ASP A 82 19.92 17.98 4.74
C ASP A 82 18.78 18.62 3.93
N ARG A 83 17.96 17.78 3.28
CA ARG A 83 16.80 18.17 2.48
C ARG A 83 15.55 17.41 2.94
N THR A 84 14.42 18.10 2.93
CA THR A 84 13.08 17.52 3.07
C THR A 84 12.12 18.28 2.17
N GLU A 85 10.98 17.68 1.85
CA GLU A 85 9.90 18.36 1.15
C GLU A 85 8.67 18.41 2.06
N VAL A 86 7.92 19.52 1.97
CA VAL A 86 6.68 19.71 2.74
C VAL A 86 5.65 20.42 1.88
N ALA A 87 4.38 20.15 2.14
CA ALA A 87 3.28 20.90 1.57
C ALA A 87 2.45 21.57 2.67
N LEU A 88 2.16 22.85 2.50
CA LEU A 88 1.36 23.66 3.40
C LEU A 88 -0.13 23.56 3.05
N TRP A 89 -0.95 23.47 4.10
CA TRP A 89 -2.40 23.40 3.99
C TRP A 89 -3.01 24.71 3.48
N GLU A 90 -3.83 24.62 2.44
CA GLU A 90 -4.63 25.74 1.91
C GLU A 90 -6.08 25.63 2.44
N PRO A 91 -6.55 26.57 3.28
CA PRO A 91 -7.87 26.50 3.87
C PRO A 91 -9.00 26.67 2.85
N THR A 92 -8.75 27.37 1.74
CA THR A 92 -9.75 27.64 0.71
C THR A 92 -10.12 26.38 -0.06
N THR A 93 -9.11 25.61 -0.48
CA THR A 93 -9.29 24.35 -1.23
C THR A 93 -9.43 23.14 -0.33
N ARG A 94 -9.13 23.30 0.98
CA ARG A 94 -9.08 22.22 1.97
C ARG A 94 -8.15 21.09 1.51
N SER A 95 -6.99 21.48 1.02
CA SER A 95 -5.98 20.55 0.52
C SER A 95 -4.59 21.10 0.79
N TYR A 96 -3.59 20.22 0.85
CA TYR A 96 -2.20 20.64 0.75
C TYR A 96 -1.90 21.08 -0.68
N ALA A 97 -1.41 22.30 -0.86
CA ALA A 97 -1.25 22.90 -2.20
C ALA A 97 0.13 23.54 -2.38
N HIS A 98 0.59 24.30 -1.39
CA HIS A 98 1.85 25.05 -1.50
C HIS A 98 3.02 24.14 -1.11
N CYS A 99 3.78 23.70 -2.10
CA CYS A 99 4.89 22.76 -1.89
C CYS A 99 6.23 23.51 -1.74
N PHE A 100 7.04 23.05 -0.80
CA PHE A 100 8.35 23.61 -0.48
C PHE A 100 9.38 22.51 -0.30
N GLU A 101 10.56 22.75 -0.86
CA GLU A 101 11.80 22.11 -0.50
C GLU A 101 12.42 22.90 0.65
N VAL A 102 12.74 22.20 1.73
CA VAL A 102 13.38 22.77 2.91
C VAL A 102 14.79 22.21 2.99
N ARG A 103 15.78 23.09 3.15
CA ARG A 103 17.20 22.72 3.23
C ARG A 103 17.82 23.22 4.51
N ARG A 104 18.67 22.40 5.12
CA ARG A 104 19.57 22.81 6.21
C ARG A 104 20.94 23.12 5.62
N VAL A 105 21.45 24.32 5.90
CA VAL A 105 22.80 24.73 5.48
C VAL A 105 23.44 25.46 6.64
N ALA A 106 24.56 24.95 7.14
CA ALA A 106 25.33 25.54 8.24
C ALA A 106 24.52 25.84 9.52
N GLY A 107 23.43 25.10 9.76
CA GLY A 107 22.56 25.27 10.93
C GLY A 107 21.32 26.14 10.67
N ASP A 108 21.27 26.84 9.53
CA ASP A 108 20.11 27.62 9.10
C ASP A 108 19.17 26.80 8.20
N VAL A 109 17.89 27.16 8.21
CA VAL A 109 16.84 26.53 7.42
C VAL A 109 16.41 27.45 6.28
N TYR A 110 16.41 26.94 5.06
CA TYR A 110 16.04 27.67 3.85
C TYR A 110 14.86 27.02 3.16
N PHE A 111 13.94 27.85 2.66
CA PHE A 111 12.73 27.41 1.99
C PHE A 111 12.78 27.79 0.51
N ARG A 112 12.47 26.83 -0.35
CA ARG A 112 12.37 27.02 -1.79
C ARG A 112 11.07 26.41 -2.27
N SER A 113 10.26 27.17 -2.98
CA SER A 113 9.03 26.61 -3.57
C SER A 113 9.34 25.62 -4.67
N ILE A 114 8.54 24.56 -4.72
CA ILE A 114 8.58 23.53 -5.75
C ILE A 114 7.18 23.33 -6.31
N PRO A 115 7.04 22.93 -7.59
CA PRO A 115 5.72 22.80 -8.22
C PRO A 115 4.88 21.65 -7.65
N ALA A 116 5.52 20.61 -7.13
CA ALA A 116 4.90 19.46 -6.52
C ALA A 116 5.92 18.72 -5.65
N LEU A 117 5.43 17.93 -4.68
CA LEU A 117 6.25 16.98 -3.93
C LEU A 117 6.77 15.90 -4.88
N THR A 118 8.07 15.61 -4.79
CA THR A 118 8.73 14.53 -5.52
C THR A 118 8.93 13.30 -4.65
N GLN A 119 8.94 13.49 -3.33
CA GLN A 119 9.00 12.42 -2.35
C GLN A 119 7.59 11.96 -1.91
N PRO A 120 7.43 10.69 -1.53
CA PRO A 120 6.15 10.22 -1.00
C PRO A 120 5.78 10.86 0.33
N LEU A 121 4.48 10.94 0.62
CA LEU A 121 3.98 11.48 1.87
C LEU A 121 4.26 10.56 3.06
N LEU A 122 4.67 11.16 4.17
CA LEU A 122 4.79 10.51 5.46
C LEU A 122 3.39 10.25 6.03
N THR A 123 3.05 8.97 6.20
CA THR A 123 1.71 8.51 6.60
C THR A 123 1.58 8.24 8.10
N HIS A 124 2.67 8.33 8.85
CA HIS A 124 2.75 7.91 10.25
C HIS A 124 3.56 8.91 11.09
N GLY A 125 3.40 8.89 12.41
CA GLY A 125 4.16 9.72 13.35
C GLY A 125 3.80 11.21 13.39
N VAL A 126 3.00 11.70 12.43
CA VAL A 126 2.48 13.07 12.39
C VAL A 126 1.09 13.13 13.03
N PRO A 127 0.83 14.06 13.97
CA PRO A 127 -0.50 14.24 14.54
C PRO A 127 -1.56 14.59 13.48
N PRO A 128 -2.81 14.14 13.65
CA PRO A 128 -3.90 14.55 12.78
C PRO A 128 -4.14 16.06 12.89
N GLY A 129 -4.49 16.70 11.76
CA GLY A 129 -4.70 18.15 11.71
C GLY A 129 -3.43 18.99 11.62
N SER A 130 -2.28 18.36 11.33
CA SER A 130 -1.05 19.08 11.00
C SER A 130 -1.29 20.11 9.88
N PRO A 131 -0.77 21.34 9.98
CA PRO A 131 -0.80 22.31 8.88
C PRO A 131 0.18 21.95 7.75
N LEU A 132 1.08 20.99 7.98
CA LEU A 132 2.06 20.50 7.03
C LEU A 132 1.85 19.01 6.71
N ALA A 133 1.90 18.69 5.42
CA ALA A 133 2.14 17.35 4.94
C ALA A 133 3.65 17.17 4.76
N PHE A 134 4.22 16.19 5.45
CA PHE A 134 5.64 15.87 5.38
C PHE A 134 5.89 14.77 4.36
N THR A 135 7.09 14.72 3.80
CA THR A 135 7.53 13.59 2.99
C THR A 135 8.37 12.61 3.79
N GLU A 136 8.39 11.36 3.33
CA GLU A 136 9.25 10.31 3.87
C GLU A 136 10.43 10.02 2.94
N THR A 137 11.58 9.69 3.54
CA THR A 137 12.72 9.22 2.76
C THR A 137 12.49 7.78 2.31
N GLU A 138 13.06 7.40 1.16
CA GLU A 138 12.91 6.03 0.66
C GLU A 138 13.59 4.99 1.57
N ALA A 139 14.63 5.41 2.30
CA ALA A 139 15.26 4.60 3.34
C ALA A 139 14.31 4.33 4.52
N SER A 140 13.71 5.37 5.09
CA SER A 140 12.76 5.24 6.21
C SER A 140 11.52 4.43 5.81
N ARG A 141 11.00 4.65 4.59
CA ARG A 141 9.92 3.84 4.03
C ARG A 141 10.29 2.36 3.98
N ARG A 142 11.48 2.03 3.49
CA ARG A 142 11.92 0.62 3.39
C ARG A 142 12.08 -0.04 4.74
N GLU A 143 12.57 0.68 5.74
CA GLU A 143 12.68 0.17 7.11
C GLU A 143 11.30 -0.11 7.69
N TRP A 144 10.38 0.85 7.58
CA TRP A 144 9.01 0.68 8.03
C TRP A 144 8.27 -0.45 7.29
N LEU A 145 8.44 -0.58 5.98
CA LEU A 145 7.85 -1.67 5.21
C LEU A 145 8.35 -3.05 5.65
N LYS A 146 9.63 -3.17 6.04
CA LYS A 146 10.17 -4.43 6.57
C LYS A 146 9.56 -4.76 7.92
N GLU A 147 9.54 -3.79 8.84
CA GLU A 147 8.98 -3.98 10.18
C GLU A 147 7.49 -4.34 10.15
N SER A 148 6.71 -3.60 9.37
CA SER A 148 5.27 -3.85 9.20
C SER A 148 4.97 -5.19 8.53
N THR A 149 5.80 -5.62 7.57
CA THR A 149 5.69 -6.93 6.93
C THR A 149 5.97 -8.05 7.94
N ASP A 150 7.03 -7.93 8.74
CA ASP A 150 7.38 -8.92 9.75
C ASP A 150 6.31 -9.04 10.84
N GLU A 151 5.76 -7.93 11.31
CA GLU A 151 4.68 -7.91 12.29
C GLU A 151 3.40 -8.54 11.73
N SER A 152 3.04 -8.21 10.49
CA SER A 152 1.88 -8.80 9.80
C SER A 152 2.03 -10.32 9.64
N TRP A 153 3.22 -10.81 9.27
CA TRP A 153 3.49 -12.24 9.15
C TRP A 153 3.40 -12.96 10.49
N ARG A 154 3.89 -12.34 11.57
CA ARG A 154 3.76 -12.90 12.93
C ARG A 154 2.30 -13.02 13.33
N ALA A 155 1.52 -11.95 13.20
CA ALA A 155 0.09 -11.94 13.55
C ALA A 155 -0.70 -13.00 12.76
N LEU A 156 -0.44 -13.12 11.45
CA LEU A 156 -1.05 -14.16 10.61
C LEU A 156 -0.68 -15.57 11.06
N SER A 157 0.60 -15.80 11.39
CA SER A 157 1.07 -17.12 11.85
C SER A 157 0.46 -17.53 13.19
N GLU A 158 0.24 -16.57 14.09
CA GLU A 158 -0.41 -16.80 15.38
C GLU A 158 -1.89 -17.10 15.21
N ALA A 159 -2.60 -16.33 14.39
CA ALA A 159 -4.01 -16.58 14.06
C ALA A 159 -4.20 -17.98 13.42
N ALA A 160 -3.29 -18.38 12.53
CA ALA A 160 -3.30 -19.72 11.94
C ALA A 160 -3.10 -20.82 13.00
N ARG A 161 -2.16 -20.65 13.94
CA ARG A 161 -1.97 -21.61 15.04
C ARG A 161 -3.18 -21.71 15.96
N GLN A 162 -3.80 -20.58 16.30
CA GLN A 162 -4.98 -20.55 17.16
C GLN A 162 -6.20 -21.23 16.52
N SER A 163 -6.41 -21.03 15.21
CA SER A 163 -7.51 -21.70 14.49
C SER A 163 -7.33 -23.23 14.42
N MET A 164 -6.10 -23.73 14.33
CA MET A 164 -5.82 -25.17 14.37
C MET A 164 -5.99 -25.79 15.76
N GLN A 165 -5.71 -25.04 16.83
CA GLN A 165 -5.88 -25.52 18.21
C GLN A 165 -7.34 -25.47 18.69
N GLY A 166 -8.12 -24.49 18.22
CA GLY A 166 -9.56 -24.39 18.52
C GLY A 166 -10.44 -25.47 17.87
N SER A 167 -9.95 -26.12 16.81
CA SER A 167 -10.70 -27.16 16.07
C SER A 167 -10.64 -28.57 16.70
N GLY A 168 -9.76 -28.79 17.69
CA GLY A 168 -9.57 -30.10 18.33
C GLY A 168 -10.45 -30.37 19.57
N GLY A 169 -11.21 -29.38 20.04
CA GLY A 169 -11.83 -29.39 21.37
C GLY A 169 -13.33 -29.72 21.41
N ALA A 170 -13.81 -30.72 20.68
CA ALA A 170 -15.18 -31.24 20.88
C ALA A 170 -15.27 -32.73 20.55
N ARG A 171 -14.66 -33.58 21.37
CA ARG A 171 -15.09 -34.97 21.53
C ARG A 171 -15.08 -35.38 22.98
N LYS A 172 -16.28 -35.64 23.50
CA LYS A 172 -16.69 -36.84 24.24
C LYS A 172 -17.88 -36.52 25.16
N PRO A 173 -18.64 -37.53 25.60
CA PRO A 173 -19.21 -38.66 24.87
C PRO A 173 -20.74 -38.58 24.82
#